data_AF-A0A0W8E9C7-F1
#
_entry.id   AF-A0A0W8E9C7-F1
#
_cell.length_a   1.000
_cell.length_b   1.000
_cell.length_c   1.000
_cell.angle_alpha   90.00
_cell.angle_beta   90.00
_cell.angle_gamma   90.00
#
_symmetry.space_group_name_H-M   'P 1'
#
loop_
_entity.id
_entity.type
_entity.pdbx_description
1 polymer ?
#
loop_
_entity_poly.entity_id
_entity_poly.type
_entity_poly.pdbx_seq_one_letter_code
_entity_poly.pdbx_strand_id
1 'polypeptide(L)'
;MFYIGTGFTYDKNGIQCCTNKYFEALCSNDIKQAKEQVTGQALWSLGNIQELPRATIEKTSITISAGNKKWARVNAVIEIRLNDGTIDVGWYDIDLINTEQGWKIFNLRTQVPEAKHSLITNSDIEEPKKVFEEYLNTTSIEYLAGAARTAQEQNQVKLVPIEYKDLEMAPLAGNKDYMVLKASYHTDRAVNLCVTFYKSVDGLKIINIQQI
;
A
#
# COMPACT_ATOMS: atom_id res chain seq x y z
N MET A 1 7.11 29.80 -26.95
CA MET A 1 8.31 29.36 -26.20
C MET A 1 8.19 27.86 -26.01
N PHE A 2 9.17 27.12 -26.50
CA PHE A 2 9.15 25.66 -26.66
C PHE A 2 9.31 24.92 -25.33
N TYR A 3 8.67 23.75 -25.23
CA TYR A 3 9.33 22.57 -24.64
C TYR A 3 9.02 21.37 -25.53
N ILE A 4 9.93 21.11 -26.48
CA ILE A 4 10.03 19.83 -27.15
C ILE A 4 10.70 18.93 -26.11
N GLY A 5 9.90 18.17 -25.35
CA GLY A 5 10.43 17.20 -24.40
C GLY A 5 11.18 16.12 -25.16
N THR A 6 12.50 16.19 -25.16
CA THR A 6 13.37 15.11 -25.63
C THR A 6 13.07 13.87 -24.79
N GLY A 7 12.41 12.89 -25.40
CA GLY A 7 12.03 11.65 -24.75
C GLY A 7 13.27 10.90 -24.26
N PHE A 8 13.58 11.01 -22.97
CA PHE A 8 14.48 10.08 -22.32
C PHE A 8 13.80 8.72 -22.28
N THR A 9 14.10 7.86 -23.26
CA THR A 9 13.62 6.48 -23.27
C THR A 9 14.39 5.69 -22.22
N TYR A 10 13.75 5.44 -21.08
CA TYR A 10 14.18 4.43 -20.11
C TYR A 10 13.63 3.06 -20.52
N ASP A 11 14.34 2.00 -20.14
CA ASP A 11 13.89 0.63 -20.37
C ASP A 11 12.80 0.25 -19.37
N LYS A 12 11.56 0.61 -19.72
CA LYS A 12 10.36 0.33 -18.93
C LYS A 12 10.22 -1.15 -18.59
N ASN A 13 10.52 -2.04 -19.55
CA ASN A 13 10.36 -3.48 -19.38
C ASN A 13 11.38 -4.02 -18.38
N GLY A 14 12.64 -3.59 -18.49
CA GLY A 14 13.68 -3.96 -17.52
C GLY A 14 13.38 -3.50 -16.10
N ILE A 15 12.88 -2.27 -15.95
CA ILE A 15 12.48 -1.71 -14.65
C ILE A 15 11.32 -2.51 -14.03
N GLN A 16 10.26 -2.76 -14.80
CA GLN A 16 9.11 -3.54 -14.33
C GLN A 16 9.49 -4.99 -14.01
N CYS A 17 10.32 -5.62 -14.85
CA CYS A 17 10.80 -6.98 -14.65
C CYS A 17 11.63 -7.11 -13.36
N CYS A 18 12.58 -6.21 -13.12
CA CYS A 18 13.37 -6.19 -11.88
C CYS A 18 12.47 -6.05 -10.64
N THR A 19 11.51 -5.13 -10.68
CA THR A 19 10.58 -4.88 -9.58
C THR A 19 9.67 -6.08 -9.30
N ASN A 20 9.09 -6.69 -10.35
CA ASN A 20 8.25 -7.88 -10.21
C ASN A 20 9.03 -9.05 -9.61
N LYS A 21 10.21 -9.37 -10.19
CA LYS A 21 11.06 -10.46 -9.70
C LYS A 21 11.45 -10.28 -8.24
N TYR A 22 11.68 -9.04 -7.82
CA TYR A 22 11.98 -8.75 -6.42
C TYR A 22 10.81 -9.12 -5.50
N PHE A 23 9.59 -8.64 -5.78
CA PHE A 23 8.44 -8.93 -4.93
C PHE A 23 7.99 -10.40 -5.03
N GLU A 24 8.07 -11.02 -6.20
CA GLU A 24 7.80 -12.46 -6.40
C GLU A 24 8.74 -13.31 -5.54
N ALA A 25 10.04 -12.96 -5.52
CA ALA A 25 11.03 -13.62 -4.70
C ALA A 25 10.76 -13.43 -3.19
N LEU A 26 10.39 -12.23 -2.75
CA LEU A 26 9.99 -12.00 -1.35
C LEU A 26 8.77 -12.84 -0.95
N CYS A 27 7.71 -12.83 -1.78
CA CYS A 27 6.46 -13.54 -1.49
C CYS A 27 6.63 -15.07 -1.49
N SER A 28 7.54 -15.59 -2.32
CA SER A 28 7.88 -17.01 -2.37
C SER A 28 8.92 -17.43 -1.32
N ASN A 29 9.40 -16.50 -0.50
CA ASN A 29 10.51 -16.70 0.44
C ASN A 29 11.83 -17.13 -0.24
N ASP A 30 12.04 -16.77 -1.50
CA ASP A 30 13.33 -16.92 -2.20
C ASP A 30 14.22 -15.70 -1.95
N ILE A 31 14.76 -15.62 -0.73
CA ILE A 31 15.61 -14.50 -0.29
C ILE A 31 16.86 -14.37 -1.18
N LYS A 32 17.37 -15.48 -1.74
CA LYS A 32 18.52 -15.45 -2.64
C LYS A 32 18.17 -14.72 -3.93
N GLN A 33 17.06 -15.08 -4.57
CA GLN A 33 16.58 -14.42 -5.78
C GLN A 33 16.23 -12.94 -5.54
N ALA A 34 15.68 -12.61 -4.37
CA ALA A 34 15.41 -11.22 -3.99
C ALA A 34 16.72 -10.40 -3.88
N LYS A 35 17.76 -10.98 -3.25
CA LYS A 35 19.09 -10.36 -3.14
C LYS A 35 19.74 -10.10 -4.49
N GLU A 36 19.44 -10.90 -5.51
CA GLU A 36 19.92 -10.65 -6.87
C GLU A 36 19.29 -9.41 -7.53
N GLN A 37 18.12 -8.95 -7.09
CA GLN A 37 17.44 -7.77 -7.67
C GLN A 37 17.83 -6.45 -6.99
N VAL A 38 18.56 -6.50 -5.88
CA VAL A 38 18.89 -5.32 -5.07
C VAL A 38 20.39 -5.04 -5.04
N THR A 39 20.75 -3.81 -4.66
CA THR A 39 22.12 -3.37 -4.39
C THR A 39 22.15 -2.33 -3.28
N GLY A 40 23.34 -1.95 -2.82
CA GLY A 40 23.54 -0.87 -1.84
C GLY A 40 22.70 -1.04 -0.56
N GLN A 41 21.97 0.02 -0.19
CA GLN A 41 21.15 0.04 1.03
C GLN A 41 20.05 -1.02 1.01
N ALA A 42 19.39 -1.23 -0.12
CA ALA A 42 18.33 -2.24 -0.24
C ALA A 42 18.88 -3.67 -0.02
N LEU A 43 20.09 -3.96 -0.54
CA LEU A 43 20.76 -5.24 -0.28
C LEU A 43 21.14 -5.40 1.19
N TRP A 44 21.65 -4.32 1.82
CA TRP A 44 21.97 -4.33 3.24
C TRP A 44 20.75 -4.59 4.12
N SER A 45 19.60 -3.98 3.81
CA SER A 45 18.34 -4.21 4.52
C SER A 45 17.86 -5.67 4.47
N LEU A 46 18.13 -6.40 3.37
CA LEU A 46 17.87 -7.84 3.26
C LEU A 46 18.96 -8.71 3.91
N GLY A 47 20.08 -8.12 4.33
CA GLY A 47 21.26 -8.85 4.78
C GLY A 47 20.97 -9.83 5.93
N ASN A 48 20.11 -9.42 6.85
CA ASN A 48 19.77 -10.17 8.06
C ASN A 48 18.46 -10.96 7.97
N ILE A 49 17.73 -10.85 6.86
CA ILE A 49 16.49 -11.60 6.66
C ILE A 49 16.85 -13.00 6.21
N GLN A 50 16.46 -14.01 7.00
CA GLN A 50 16.66 -15.43 6.67
C GLN A 50 15.39 -16.06 6.10
N GLU A 51 14.23 -15.63 6.57
CA GLU A 51 12.94 -16.16 6.21
C GLU A 51 11.87 -15.06 6.27
N LEU A 52 10.91 -15.13 5.36
CA LEU A 52 9.69 -14.34 5.35
C LEU A 52 8.48 -15.27 5.26
N PRO A 53 7.34 -14.89 5.86
CA PRO A 53 6.08 -15.57 5.61
C PRO A 53 5.77 -15.60 4.11
N ARG A 54 5.41 -16.78 3.61
CA ARG A 54 4.97 -16.92 2.22
C ARG A 54 3.63 -16.20 2.00
N ALA A 55 3.48 -15.65 0.80
CA ALA A 55 2.26 -15.02 0.32
C ALA A 55 2.14 -15.22 -1.20
N THR A 56 0.96 -14.98 -1.74
CA THR A 56 0.70 -15.00 -3.19
C THR A 56 0.49 -13.58 -3.67
N ILE A 57 1.16 -13.17 -4.75
CA ILE A 57 0.88 -11.88 -5.39
C ILE A 57 -0.43 -12.02 -6.18
N GLU A 58 -1.43 -11.22 -5.81
CA GLU A 58 -2.71 -11.16 -6.51
C GLU A 58 -2.70 -10.06 -7.58
N LYS A 59 -2.05 -8.94 -7.27
CA LYS A 59 -1.98 -7.80 -8.19
C LYS A 59 -0.74 -6.95 -7.93
N THR A 60 -0.11 -6.55 -9.03
CA THR A 60 1.02 -5.62 -9.03
C THR A 60 0.73 -4.45 -9.95
N SER A 61 0.78 -3.23 -9.40
CA SER A 61 0.68 -1.99 -10.17
C SER A 61 1.99 -1.23 -10.06
N ILE A 62 2.68 -1.04 -11.19
CA ILE A 62 3.98 -0.38 -11.26
C ILE A 62 3.88 0.84 -12.16
N THR A 63 4.09 2.02 -11.58
CA THR A 63 4.14 3.29 -12.30
C THR A 63 5.55 3.89 -12.20
N ILE A 64 6.20 4.12 -13.35
CA ILE A 64 7.48 4.83 -13.38
C ILE A 64 7.20 6.33 -13.26
N SER A 65 7.62 6.94 -12.16
CA SER A 65 7.36 8.34 -11.85
C SER A 65 8.44 9.27 -12.40
N ALA A 66 9.69 8.79 -12.51
CA ALA A 66 10.78 9.51 -13.16
C ALA A 66 11.86 8.52 -13.64
N GLY A 67 12.66 8.90 -14.63
CA GLY A 67 13.79 8.07 -15.02
C GLY A 67 14.51 8.49 -16.28
N ASN A 68 15.64 7.82 -16.51
CA ASN A 68 16.46 7.86 -17.72
C ASN A 68 17.12 6.48 -17.92
N LYS A 69 18.10 6.37 -18.82
CA LYS A 69 18.76 5.10 -19.14
C LYS A 69 19.57 4.48 -17.98
N LYS A 70 19.92 5.26 -16.96
CA LYS A 70 20.80 4.88 -15.84
C LYS A 70 20.07 4.79 -14.50
N TRP A 71 18.95 5.48 -14.35
CA TRP A 71 18.24 5.60 -13.09
C TRP A 71 16.74 5.68 -13.32
N ALA A 72 15.95 5.14 -12.41
CA ALA A 72 14.50 5.29 -12.41
C ALA A 72 13.94 5.35 -11.00
N ARG A 73 12.82 6.06 -10.84
CA ARG A 73 11.95 5.99 -9.67
C ARG A 73 10.62 5.37 -10.08
N VAL A 74 10.14 4.50 -9.22
CA VAL A 74 8.94 3.71 -9.42
C VAL A 74 8.07 3.80 -8.18
N ASN A 75 6.78 3.96 -8.40
CA ASN A 75 5.75 3.79 -7.38
C ASN A 75 5.11 2.42 -7.64
N ALA A 76 5.15 1.53 -6.66
CA ALA A 76 4.60 0.18 -6.76
C ALA A 76 3.50 -0.04 -5.71
N VAL A 77 2.39 -0.67 -6.13
CA VAL A 77 1.35 -1.19 -5.25
C VAL A 77 1.29 -2.69 -5.43
N ILE A 78 1.50 -3.43 -4.36
CA ILE A 78 1.52 -4.89 -4.35
C ILE A 78 0.41 -5.37 -3.44
N GLU A 79 -0.59 -6.04 -4.01
CA GLU A 79 -1.64 -6.73 -3.27
C GLU A 79 -1.27 -8.20 -3.15
N ILE A 80 -1.20 -8.70 -1.91
CA ILE A 80 -0.80 -10.07 -1.61
C ILE A 80 -1.90 -10.78 -0.83
N ARG A 81 -2.05 -12.09 -1.07
CA ARG A 81 -2.84 -12.99 -0.24
C ARG A 81 -1.93 -13.71 0.74
N LEU A 82 -2.21 -13.55 2.02
CA LEU A 82 -1.49 -14.20 3.12
C LEU A 82 -1.96 -15.65 3.28
N ASN A 83 -1.22 -16.44 4.07
CA ASN A 83 -1.54 -17.85 4.31
C ASN A 83 -2.89 -18.07 5.03
N ASP A 84 -3.39 -17.07 5.74
CA ASP A 84 -4.72 -17.08 6.36
C ASP A 84 -5.86 -16.79 5.37
N GLY A 85 -5.52 -16.55 4.10
CA GLY A 85 -6.46 -16.24 3.03
C GLY A 85 -6.81 -14.75 2.90
N THR A 86 -6.40 -13.91 3.84
CA THR A 86 -6.69 -12.47 3.83
C THR A 86 -5.77 -11.70 2.87
N ILE A 87 -6.25 -10.56 2.38
CA ILE A 87 -5.46 -9.65 1.55
C ILE A 87 -4.73 -8.63 2.42
N ASP A 88 -3.46 -8.42 2.08
CA ASP A 88 -2.67 -7.29 2.53
C ASP A 88 -2.15 -6.47 1.32
N VAL A 89 -1.81 -5.21 1.55
CA VAL A 89 -1.40 -4.28 0.50
C VAL A 89 -0.20 -3.46 0.93
N GLY A 90 0.84 -3.45 0.10
CA GLY A 90 2.02 -2.63 0.27
C GLY A 90 2.16 -1.56 -0.81
N TRP A 91 2.47 -0.33 -0.40
CA TRP A 91 2.79 0.78 -1.30
C TRP A 91 4.24 1.17 -1.13
N TYR A 92 4.97 1.22 -2.24
CA TYR A 92 6.42 1.37 -2.24
C TYR A 92 6.87 2.46 -3.20
N ASP A 93 7.84 3.23 -2.74
CA ASP A 93 8.68 4.12 -3.52
C ASP A 93 10.03 3.44 -3.72
N ILE A 94 10.37 3.17 -4.98
CA ILE A 94 11.50 2.33 -5.36
C ILE A 94 12.42 3.13 -6.26
N ASP A 95 13.68 3.27 -5.86
CA ASP A 95 14.72 3.82 -6.73
C ASP A 95 15.58 2.68 -7.29
N LEU A 96 15.71 2.67 -8.63
CA LEU A 96 16.47 1.70 -9.38
C LEU A 96 17.65 2.35 -10.11
N ILE A 97 18.72 1.60 -10.27
CA ILE A 97 19.91 1.98 -11.04
C ILE A 97 20.20 0.89 -12.09
N ASN A 98 20.56 1.31 -13.30
CA ASN A 98 20.96 0.40 -14.36
C ASN A 98 22.46 0.13 -14.26
N THR A 99 22.82 -1.12 -14.05
CA THR A 99 24.21 -1.60 -13.89
C THR A 99 24.62 -2.44 -15.09
N GLU A 100 25.87 -2.91 -15.12
CA GLU A 100 26.32 -3.89 -16.12
C GLU A 100 25.54 -5.22 -16.02
N GLN A 101 24.95 -5.51 -14.86
CA GLN A 101 24.09 -6.68 -14.62
C GLN A 101 22.60 -6.39 -14.84
N GLY A 102 22.27 -5.24 -15.44
CA GLY A 102 20.91 -4.74 -15.62
C GLY A 102 20.41 -3.90 -14.44
N TRP A 103 19.11 -3.66 -14.41
CA TRP A 103 18.45 -2.87 -13.38
C TRP A 103 18.54 -3.54 -12.00
N LYS A 104 18.82 -2.74 -10.97
CA LYS A 104 18.85 -3.14 -9.56
C LYS A 104 18.14 -2.10 -8.71
N ILE A 105 17.40 -2.54 -7.70
CA ILE A 105 16.80 -1.69 -6.68
C ILE A 105 17.89 -1.31 -5.67
N PHE A 106 18.15 -0.01 -5.49
CA PHE A 106 19.12 0.46 -4.50
C PHE A 106 18.47 1.14 -3.29
N ASN A 107 17.20 1.53 -3.42
CA ASN A 107 16.42 2.12 -2.33
C ASN A 107 14.96 1.67 -2.44
N LEU A 108 14.37 1.30 -1.32
CA LEU A 108 12.96 0.91 -1.20
C LEU A 108 12.40 1.52 0.07
N ARG A 109 11.31 2.27 -0.06
CA ARG A 109 10.62 2.92 1.05
C ARG A 109 9.14 2.59 0.98
N THR A 110 8.52 2.29 2.13
CA THR A 110 7.06 2.24 2.23
C THR A 110 6.52 3.66 2.15
N GLN A 111 5.43 3.86 1.42
CA GLN A 111 4.73 5.14 1.34
C GLN A 111 3.26 4.99 1.70
N VAL A 112 2.64 6.08 2.14
CA VAL A 112 1.17 6.17 2.20
C VAL A 112 0.71 6.52 0.79
N PRO A 113 -0.38 5.94 0.26
CA PRO A 113 -0.82 6.26 -1.09
C PRO A 113 -1.27 7.71 -1.15
N GLU A 114 -0.91 8.41 -2.22
CA GLU A 114 -1.37 9.78 -2.43
C GLU A 114 -2.80 9.79 -2.99
N ALA A 115 -3.70 10.55 -2.35
CA ALA A 115 -5.00 10.87 -2.93
C ALA A 115 -4.77 11.66 -4.23
N LYS A 116 -5.07 11.05 -5.38
CA LYS A 116 -5.26 11.82 -6.61
C LYS A 116 -6.53 12.64 -6.49
N HIS A 117 -6.47 13.91 -6.88
CA HIS A 117 -7.65 14.79 -6.91
C HIS A 117 -8.69 14.27 -7.89
N SER A 118 -9.67 13.56 -7.37
CA SER A 118 -10.95 13.36 -8.04
C SER A 118 -12.09 13.58 -7.04
N LEU A 119 -13.30 13.72 -7.55
CA LEU A 119 -14.47 13.96 -6.71
C LEU A 119 -15.01 12.61 -6.22
N ILE A 120 -14.97 12.39 -4.91
CA ILE A 120 -15.81 11.39 -4.23
C ILE A 120 -17.15 12.06 -3.97
N THR A 121 -18.24 11.39 -4.35
CA THR A 121 -19.59 11.90 -4.06
C THR A 121 -20.20 11.15 -2.88
N ASN A 122 -21.31 11.65 -2.34
CA ASN A 122 -22.00 10.98 -1.23
C ASN A 122 -22.48 9.56 -1.60
N SER A 123 -22.72 9.26 -2.88
CA SER A 123 -23.09 7.90 -3.29
C SER A 123 -21.94 6.90 -3.15
N ASP A 124 -20.69 7.36 -3.11
CA ASP A 124 -19.52 6.49 -2.96
C ASP A 124 -19.24 6.15 -1.47
N ILE A 125 -20.02 6.69 -0.51
CA ILE A 125 -19.74 6.60 0.93
C ILE A 125 -20.42 5.38 1.59
N GLU A 126 -21.50 4.86 1.02
CA GLU A 126 -22.29 3.77 1.62
C GLU A 126 -21.47 2.49 1.86
N GLU A 127 -20.62 2.11 0.91
CA GLU A 127 -19.77 0.91 1.03
C GLU A 127 -18.64 1.11 2.07
N PRO A 128 -17.84 2.20 2.03
CA PRO A 128 -16.87 2.51 3.10
C PRO A 128 -17.50 2.58 4.49
N LYS A 129 -18.70 3.16 4.60
CA LYS A 129 -19.41 3.26 5.88
C LYS A 129 -19.69 1.89 6.46
N LYS A 130 -20.26 0.97 5.67
CA LYS A 130 -20.54 -0.41 6.11
C LYS A 130 -19.27 -1.14 6.54
N VAL A 131 -18.20 -1.04 5.75
CA VAL A 131 -16.89 -1.62 6.10
C VAL A 131 -16.36 -1.08 7.42
N PHE A 132 -16.50 0.22 7.65
CA PHE A 132 -16.06 0.84 8.90
C PHE A 132 -16.93 0.42 10.09
N GLU A 133 -18.25 0.36 9.93
CA GLU A 133 -19.18 -0.16 10.94
C GLU A 133 -18.85 -1.60 11.33
N GLU A 134 -18.64 -2.47 10.35
CA GLU A 134 -18.25 -3.86 10.59
C GLU A 134 -16.91 -3.95 11.32
N TYR A 135 -15.93 -3.12 10.95
CA TYR A 135 -14.67 -3.03 11.66
C TYR A 135 -14.85 -2.54 13.11
N LEU A 136 -15.66 -1.51 13.38
CA LEU A 136 -15.92 -1.04 14.74
C LEU A 136 -16.61 -2.11 15.61
N ASN A 137 -17.49 -2.91 15.02
CA ASN A 137 -18.25 -3.96 15.70
C ASN A 137 -17.47 -5.25 15.93
N THR A 138 -16.42 -5.52 15.15
CA THR A 138 -15.66 -6.78 15.22
C THR A 138 -14.21 -6.58 15.63
N THR A 139 -13.64 -5.41 15.37
CA THR A 139 -12.19 -5.11 15.40
C THR A 139 -11.36 -6.12 14.61
N SER A 140 -11.94 -6.70 13.56
CA SER A 140 -11.31 -7.76 12.77
C SER A 140 -10.22 -7.23 11.83
N ILE A 141 -9.07 -7.90 11.83
CA ILE A 141 -7.93 -7.56 10.95
C ILE A 141 -8.25 -7.74 9.47
N GLU A 142 -9.30 -8.51 9.12
CA GLU A 142 -9.68 -8.76 7.73
C GLU A 142 -10.13 -7.50 6.99
N TYR A 143 -10.59 -6.49 7.73
CA TYR A 143 -10.97 -5.19 7.17
C TYR A 143 -9.76 -4.27 6.98
N LEU A 144 -8.59 -4.64 7.50
CA LEU A 144 -7.38 -3.82 7.47
C LEU A 144 -6.39 -4.29 6.40
N ALA A 145 -5.59 -3.35 5.89
CA ALA A 145 -4.41 -3.63 5.08
C ALA A 145 -3.30 -2.61 5.36
N GLY A 146 -2.07 -2.97 4.98
CA GLY A 146 -0.86 -2.16 5.10
C GLY A 146 -0.61 -1.67 6.52
N ALA A 147 -0.34 -0.38 6.66
CA ALA A 147 0.07 0.21 7.93
C ALA A 147 -0.97 0.02 9.05
N ALA A 148 -2.27 0.12 8.75
CA ALA A 148 -3.32 -0.12 9.74
C ALA A 148 -3.30 -1.57 10.25
N ARG A 149 -3.15 -2.55 9.34
CA ARG A 149 -3.05 -3.96 9.70
C ARG A 149 -1.80 -4.22 10.54
N THR A 150 -0.63 -3.77 10.05
CA THR A 150 0.64 -3.92 10.78
C THR A 150 0.57 -3.32 12.17
N ALA A 151 -0.03 -2.13 12.32
CA ALA A 151 -0.19 -1.49 13.62
C ALA A 151 -1.08 -2.32 14.58
N GLN A 152 -2.17 -2.91 14.09
CA GLN A 152 -3.02 -3.78 14.91
C GLN A 152 -2.32 -5.10 15.27
N GLU A 153 -1.59 -5.73 14.35
CA GLU A 153 -0.84 -6.96 14.62
C GLU A 153 0.30 -6.74 15.62
N GLN A 154 0.93 -5.56 15.60
CA GLN A 154 1.98 -5.18 16.55
C GLN A 154 1.44 -4.76 17.92
N ASN A 155 0.17 -4.36 17.99
CA ASN A 155 -0.46 -4.01 19.26
C ASN A 155 -0.63 -5.27 20.11
N GLN A 156 0.05 -5.31 21.25
CA GLN A 156 -0.03 -6.41 22.22
C GLN A 156 -1.37 -6.46 22.97
N VAL A 157 -2.19 -5.42 22.83
CA VAL A 157 -3.52 -5.32 23.45
C VAL A 157 -4.56 -5.73 22.42
N LYS A 158 -5.38 -6.73 22.77
CA LYS A 158 -6.53 -7.11 21.98
C LYS A 158 -7.52 -5.94 21.95
N LEU A 159 -7.74 -5.37 20.77
CA LEU A 159 -8.80 -4.39 20.56
C LEU A 159 -10.15 -5.06 20.85
N VAL A 160 -11.04 -4.30 21.47
CA VAL A 160 -12.40 -4.73 21.79
C VAL A 160 -13.35 -3.85 21.00
N PRO A 161 -14.43 -4.41 20.43
CA PRO A 161 -15.49 -3.62 19.81
C PRO A 161 -15.96 -2.51 20.73
N ILE A 162 -16.27 -1.36 20.13
CA ILE A 162 -16.74 -0.19 20.85
C ILE A 162 -18.23 -0.01 20.60
N GLU A 163 -18.98 0.36 21.64
CA GLU A 163 -20.33 0.87 21.44
C GLU A 163 -20.25 2.31 20.90
N TYR A 164 -20.91 2.55 19.78
CA TYR A 164 -20.97 3.87 19.15
C TYR A 164 -22.40 4.21 18.71
N LYS A 165 -22.67 5.51 18.57
CA LYS A 165 -23.92 6.06 18.04
C LYS A 165 -23.64 7.13 16.99
N ASP A 166 -24.63 7.32 16.11
CA ASP A 166 -24.67 8.42 15.15
C ASP A 166 -23.43 8.50 14.25
N LEU A 167 -23.01 7.36 13.69
CA LEU A 167 -21.90 7.33 12.74
C LEU A 167 -22.28 8.05 11.45
N GLU A 168 -21.55 9.11 11.17
CA GLU A 168 -21.59 9.87 9.93
C GLU A 168 -20.24 9.82 9.23
N MET A 169 -20.27 9.81 7.89
CA MET A 169 -19.06 9.90 7.07
C MET A 169 -19.22 10.94 5.98
N ALA A 170 -18.18 11.73 5.76
CA ALA A 170 -18.13 12.78 4.74
C ALA A 170 -16.84 12.67 3.92
N PRO A 171 -16.87 12.97 2.61
CA PRO A 171 -15.70 12.86 1.75
C PRO A 171 -14.72 14.00 2.02
N LEU A 172 -13.44 13.67 2.09
CA LEU A 172 -12.34 14.62 2.27
C LEU A 172 -11.50 14.74 1.00
N ALA A 173 -11.04 13.61 0.46
CA ALA A 173 -10.26 13.54 -0.77
C ALA A 173 -10.23 12.13 -1.35
N GLY A 174 -9.88 11.98 -2.63
CA GLY A 174 -9.54 10.69 -3.22
C GLY A 174 -10.30 10.37 -4.51
N ASN A 175 -10.51 9.08 -4.75
CA ASN A 175 -11.18 8.49 -5.91
C ASN A 175 -11.83 7.15 -5.51
N LYS A 176 -12.35 6.39 -6.48
CA LYS A 176 -13.03 5.12 -6.22
C LYS A 176 -12.13 3.99 -5.71
N ASP A 177 -10.82 4.08 -5.95
CA ASP A 177 -9.84 3.07 -5.54
C ASP A 177 -9.13 3.45 -4.24
N TYR A 178 -9.12 4.74 -3.88
CA TYR A 178 -8.49 5.28 -2.68
C TYR A 178 -9.31 6.44 -2.13
N MET A 179 -9.88 6.29 -0.93
CA MET A 179 -10.80 7.28 -0.35
C MET A 179 -10.29 7.76 1.00
N VAL A 180 -10.28 9.07 1.20
CA VAL A 180 -10.08 9.70 2.50
C VAL A 180 -11.40 10.29 2.93
N LEU A 181 -11.94 9.79 4.04
CA LEU A 181 -13.22 10.17 4.58
C LEU A 181 -13.06 10.68 6.02
N LYS A 182 -13.83 11.71 6.38
CA LYS A 182 -14.03 12.06 7.79
C LYS A 182 -15.12 11.18 8.36
N ALA A 183 -14.84 10.46 9.43
CA ALA A 183 -15.83 9.74 10.22
C ALA A 183 -16.08 10.47 11.53
N SER A 184 -17.35 10.63 11.92
CA SER A 184 -17.75 11.25 13.18
C SER A 184 -18.77 10.35 13.87
N TYR A 185 -18.57 10.04 15.14
CA TYR A 185 -19.52 9.25 15.95
C TYR A 185 -19.38 9.59 17.44
N HIS A 186 -20.30 9.08 18.25
CA HIS A 186 -20.31 9.27 19.69
C HIS A 186 -20.09 7.96 20.44
N THR A 187 -19.18 7.98 21.41
CA THR A 187 -19.07 6.99 22.49
C THR A 187 -19.55 7.66 23.80
N ASP A 188 -18.79 7.58 24.88
CA ASP A 188 -18.79 8.50 26.01
C ASP A 188 -18.35 9.93 25.65
N ARG A 189 -17.70 10.11 24.49
CA ARG A 189 -17.25 11.39 23.95
C ARG A 189 -17.48 11.47 22.45
N ALA A 190 -17.45 12.69 21.91
CA ALA A 190 -17.42 12.88 20.47
C ALA A 190 -16.07 12.42 19.90
N VAL A 191 -16.12 11.60 18.85
CA VAL A 191 -14.94 11.08 18.16
C VAL A 191 -14.97 11.56 16.72
N ASN A 192 -13.88 12.18 16.28
CA ASN A 192 -13.66 12.57 14.88
C ASN A 192 -12.41 11.86 14.38
N LEU A 193 -12.53 11.19 13.24
CA LEU A 193 -11.44 10.44 12.62
C LEU A 193 -11.30 10.83 11.15
N CYS A 194 -10.07 10.78 10.68
CA CYS A 194 -9.74 10.64 9.26
C CYS A 194 -9.50 9.15 8.98
N VAL A 195 -10.34 8.55 8.14
CA VAL A 195 -10.25 7.14 7.77
C VAL A 195 -9.91 7.05 6.28
N THR A 196 -8.88 6.26 5.97
CA THR A 196 -8.43 6.03 4.61
C THR A 196 -8.76 4.61 4.17
N PHE A 197 -9.39 4.48 3.01
CA PHE A 197 -9.77 3.22 2.38
C PHE A 197 -9.01 3.00 1.07
N TYR A 198 -8.77 1.73 0.75
CA TYR A 198 -8.25 1.29 -0.54
C TYR A 198 -9.10 0.13 -1.08
N LYS A 199 -9.41 0.14 -2.38
CA LYS A 199 -10.14 -0.93 -3.05
C LYS A 199 -9.16 -1.99 -3.58
N SER A 200 -9.02 -3.09 -2.85
CA SER A 200 -8.23 -4.24 -3.26
C SER A 200 -9.04 -5.22 -4.14
N VAL A 201 -8.38 -6.29 -4.58
CA VAL A 201 -9.03 -7.41 -5.27
C VAL A 201 -10.17 -8.06 -4.47
N ASP A 202 -10.12 -8.00 -3.13
CA ASP A 202 -11.14 -8.56 -2.23
C ASP A 202 -12.11 -7.50 -1.68
N GLY A 203 -12.15 -6.31 -2.28
CA GLY A 203 -13.02 -5.21 -1.88
C GLY A 203 -12.31 -4.12 -1.05
N LEU A 204 -13.09 -3.29 -0.37
CA LEU A 204 -12.54 -2.16 0.39
C LEU A 204 -11.81 -2.62 1.65
N LYS A 205 -10.63 -2.05 1.88
CA LYS A 205 -9.81 -2.22 3.08
C LYS A 205 -9.54 -0.85 3.72
N ILE A 206 -9.51 -0.80 5.04
CA ILE A 206 -9.08 0.33 5.82
C ILE A 206 -7.56 0.27 5.94
N ILE A 207 -6.87 1.34 5.52
CA ILE A 207 -5.41 1.38 5.44
C ILE A 207 -4.79 2.40 6.38
N ASN A 208 -5.61 3.30 6.95
CA ASN A 208 -5.22 4.26 7.97
C ASN A 208 -6.45 4.73 8.76
N ILE A 209 -6.28 4.91 10.07
CA ILE A 209 -7.28 5.53 10.97
C ILE A 209 -6.53 6.52 11.85
N GLN A 210 -6.88 7.79 11.80
CA GLN A 210 -6.24 8.84 12.59
C GLN A 210 -7.26 9.74 13.26
N GLN A 211 -7.05 10.09 14.52
CA GLN A 211 -7.90 11.05 15.23
C GLN A 211 -7.58 12.48 14.76
N ILE A 212 -8.62 13.31 14.62
CA ILE A 212 -8.53 14.72 14.22
C ILE A 212 -9.28 15.64 15.18
#